data_AF-A0A4Y7JVE2-F1
#
_entry.id   AF-A0A4Y7JVE2-F1
#
_cell.length_a   1.000
_cell.length_b   1.000
_cell.length_c   1.000
_cell.angle_alpha   90.00
_cell.angle_beta   90.00
_cell.angle_gamma   90.00
#
_symmetry.space_group_name_H-M   'P 1'
#
loop_
_entity.id
_entity.type
_entity.pdbx_description
1 polymer ?
#
loop_
_entity_poly.entity_id
_entity_poly.type
_entity_poly.pdbx_seq_one_letter_code
_entity_poly.pdbx_strand_id
1 'polypeptide(L)' 'MDYSSSSSSIFVLSLVILFCSIESSSAQYTYSPFYGKVSLALHYESLCPYCSNFMVNYLPQIFSNGLVDIIDLKLIPHVV' A
#
# COMPACT_ATOMS: atom_id res chain seq x y z
N MET A 1 -37.19 27.70 37.31
CA MET A 1 -36.12 28.48 36.67
C MET A 1 -35.13 27.47 36.11
N ASP A 2 -35.47 26.83 34.98
CA ASP A 2 -34.78 25.60 34.54
C ASP A 2 -34.24 25.70 33.10
N TYR A 3 -34.57 26.80 32.40
CA TYR A 3 -34.10 27.06 31.03
C TYR A 3 -32.57 27.28 30.96
N SER A 4 -31.96 27.76 32.06
CA SER A 4 -30.52 28.03 32.13
C SER A 4 -29.66 26.76 32.11
N SER A 5 -30.16 25.62 32.60
CA SER A 5 -29.40 24.35 32.63
C SER A 5 -29.39 23.67 31.26
N SER A 6 -30.53 23.69 30.55
CA SER A 6 -30.65 23.17 29.19
C SER A 6 -29.79 23.95 28.19
N SER A 7 -29.75 25.29 28.29
CA SER A 7 -28.91 26.11 27.41
C SER A 7 -27.42 25.82 27.57
N SER A 8 -26.94 25.59 28.81
CA SER A 8 -25.54 25.23 29.06
C SER A 8 -25.20 23.85 28.53
N SER A 9 -26.08 22.86 28.67
CA SER A 9 -25.85 21.51 28.15
C SER A 9 -25.80 21.47 26.63
N ILE A 10 -26.63 22.27 25.94
CA ILE A 10 -26.62 22.39 24.48
C ILE A 10 -25.31 23.03 24.00
N PHE A 11 -24.82 24.04 24.72
CA PHE A 11 -23.57 24.73 24.38
C PHE A 11 -22.36 23.80 24.51
N VAL A 12 -22.30 23.01 25.58
CA VAL A 12 -21.26 22.00 25.79
C VAL A 12 -21.30 20.93 24.70
N LEU A 13 -22.49 20.43 24.34
CA LEU A 13 -22.65 19.43 23.28
C LEU A 13 -22.18 19.98 21.92
N SER A 14 -22.52 21.23 21.62
CA SER A 14 -22.07 21.91 20.39
C SER A 14 -20.55 22.07 20.35
N LEU A 15 -19.91 22.36 21.49
CA LEU A 15 -18.46 22.49 21.59
C LEU A 15 -17.77 21.15 21.30
N VAL A 16 -18.25 20.05 21.90
CA VAL A 16 -17.70 18.69 21.74
C VAL A 16 -17.76 18.22 20.28
N ILE A 17 -18.86 18.48 19.57
CA ILE A 17 -19.00 18.12 18.14
C ILE A 17 -18.00 18.88 17.26
N LEU A 18 -17.77 20.15 17.57
CA LEU A 18 -16.79 20.98 16.84
C LEU A 18 -15.37 20.46 17.06
N PHE A 19 -15.00 20.11 18.29
CA PHE A 19 -13.69 19.52 18.60
C PHE A 19 -13.47 18.15 17.95
N CYS A 20 -14.48 17.28 17.95
CA CYS A 20 -14.40 15.95 17.32
C CYS A 20 -14.18 16.01 15.79
N SER A 21 -14.58 17.12 15.16
CA SER A 21 -14.41 17.33 13.72
C SER A 21 -13.00 17.80 13.35
N ILE A 22 -12.26 18.40 14.29
CA ILE A 22 -10.89 18.90 14.06
C ILE A 22 -9.88 17.73 14.00
N GLU A 23 -10.17 16.60 14.64
CA GLU A 23 -9.24 15.47 14.74
C GLU A 23 -9.25 14.55 13.50
N SER A 24 -10.18 14.78 12.58
CA SER A 24 -10.36 13.95 11.37
C SER A 24 -9.47 14.35 10.19
N SER A 25 -8.66 15.41 10.31
CA SER A 25 -7.75 15.86 9.24
C SER A 25 -6.30 15.40 9.46
N SER A 26 -6.10 14.12 9.80
CA SER A 26 -4.85 13.47 9.40
C SER A 26 -4.92 13.24 7.89
N ALA A 27 -4.66 14.30 7.09
CA ALA A 27 -4.25 14.11 5.72
C ALA A 27 -2.96 13.29 5.78
N GLN A 28 -3.09 11.99 5.56
CA GLN A 28 -1.95 11.13 5.35
C GLN A 28 -1.30 11.61 4.06
N TYR A 29 -0.34 12.51 4.20
CA TYR A 29 0.71 12.66 3.21
C TYR A 29 1.39 11.30 3.18
N THR A 30 0.91 10.44 2.28
CA THR A 30 1.67 9.29 1.83
C THR A 30 2.83 9.88 1.06
N TYR A 31 3.83 10.35 1.80
CA TYR A 31 5.18 10.43 1.30
C TYR A 31 5.60 8.97 1.16
N SER A 32 5.14 8.30 0.12
CA SER A 32 5.87 7.19 -0.42
C SER A 32 6.97 7.87 -1.25
N PRO A 33 8.23 7.96 -0.78
CA PRO A 33 9.34 8.21 -1.67
C PRO A 33 9.55 6.92 -2.47
N PHE A 34 8.50 6.46 -3.15
CA PHE A 34 8.55 5.33 -4.02
C PHE A 34 9.17 5.87 -5.29
N TYR A 35 10.49 5.96 -5.28
CA TYR A 35 11.26 5.72 -6.48
C TYR A 35 10.57 4.51 -7.13
N GLY A 36 9.87 4.74 -8.24
CA GLY A 36 8.99 3.74 -8.84
C GLY A 36 9.70 2.39 -8.90
N LYS A 37 9.05 1.33 -8.40
CA LYS A 37 9.56 -0.04 -8.53
C LYS A 37 10.05 -0.27 -9.95
N VAL A 38 11.23 -0.86 -10.08
CA VAL A 38 11.79 -1.21 -11.38
C VAL A 38 10.95 -2.34 -11.96
N SER A 39 10.35 -2.09 -13.12
CA SER A 39 9.58 -3.12 -13.83
C SER A 39 10.51 -4.21 -14.35
N LEU A 40 10.30 -5.45 -13.92
CA LEU A 40 11.03 -6.63 -14.37
C LEU A 40 10.04 -7.64 -14.95
N ALA A 41 10.13 -7.93 -16.24
CA ALA A 41 9.28 -8.90 -16.91
C ALA A 41 10.09 -10.14 -17.31
N LEU A 42 9.66 -11.32 -16.85
CA LEU A 42 10.21 -12.61 -17.26
C LEU A 42 9.22 -13.30 -18.20
N HIS A 43 9.60 -13.36 -19.48
CA HIS A 43 8.88 -14.13 -20.47
C HIS A 43 9.37 -15.58 -20.43
N TYR A 44 8.46 -16.53 -20.22
CA TYR A 44 8.81 -17.94 -20.08
C TYR A 44 7.84 -18.84 -20.86
N GLU A 45 8.27 -20.06 -21.16
CA GLU A 45 7.49 -21.05 -21.89
C GLU A 45 7.43 -22.37 -21.10
N SER A 46 6.28 -23.07 -21.16
CA SER A 46 6.00 -24.27 -20.35
C SER A 46 6.92 -25.47 -20.63
N LEU A 47 7.66 -25.49 -21.74
CA LEU A 47 8.55 -26.60 -22.13
C LEU A 47 9.99 -26.15 -22.40
N CYS A 48 10.34 -24.92 -22.03
CA CYS A 48 11.68 -24.38 -22.20
C CYS A 48 12.58 -24.86 -21.03
N PRO A 49 13.61 -25.69 -21.29
CA PRO A 49 14.46 -26.24 -20.23
C PRO A 49 15.28 -25.16 -19.52
N TYR A 50 15.75 -24.15 -20.26
CA TYR A 50 16.48 -23.02 -19.69
C TYR A 50 15.59 -22.10 -18.86
N CYS A 51 14.33 -21.91 -19.27
CA CYS A 51 13.36 -21.11 -18.54
C CYS A 51 13.02 -21.77 -17.19
N SER A 52 12.84 -23.09 -17.20
CA SER A 52 12.63 -23.89 -15.99
C SER A 52 13.86 -23.83 -15.07
N ASN A 53 15.06 -23.99 -15.62
CA ASN A 53 16.31 -23.86 -14.87
C ASN A 53 16.45 -22.46 -14.26
N PHE A 54 16.07 -21.41 -14.99
CA PHE A 54 16.10 -20.03 -14.49
C PHE A 54 15.11 -19.79 -13.36
N MET A 55 13.86 -20.19 -13.53
CA MET A 55 12.81 -20.06 -12.50
C MET A 55 13.18 -20.77 -11.20
N VAL A 56 13.83 -21.93 -11.27
CA VAL A 56 14.12 -22.75 -10.09
C VAL A 56 15.45 -22.40 -9.44
N ASN A 57 16.51 -22.15 -10.22
CA ASN A 57 17.87 -22.04 -9.67
C ASN A 57 18.39 -20.60 -9.56
N TYR A 58 17.84 -19.66 -10.33
CA TYR A 58 18.35 -18.28 -10.40
C TYR A 58 17.34 -17.24 -9.90
N LEU A 59 16.07 -17.34 -10.31
CA LEU A 59 15.04 -16.41 -9.89
C LEU A 59 14.86 -16.34 -8.36
N PRO A 60 14.97 -17.41 -7.56
CA PRO A 60 14.76 -17.30 -6.12
C PRO A 60 15.72 -16.33 -5.41
N GLN A 61 16.90 -16.07 -5.99
CA GLN A 61 17.92 -15.20 -5.42
C GLN A 61 17.46 -13.74 -5.28
N ILE A 62 16.49 -13.29 -6.09
CA ILE A 62 15.94 -11.93 -5.97
C ILE A 62 15.08 -11.76 -4.71
N PHE A 63 14.56 -12.86 -4.14
CA PHE A 63 13.77 -12.84 -2.90
C PHE A 63 14.64 -12.91 -1.64
N SER A 64 15.89 -13.39 -1.74
CA SER A 64 16.83 -13.45 -0.61
C SER A 64 17.68 -12.19 -0.44
N ASN A 65 17.83 -11.39 -1.51
CA ASN A 65 18.81 -10.30 -1.54
C ASN A 65 18.17 -8.90 -1.39
N GLY A 66 16.92 -8.82 -0.94
CA GLY A 66 16.18 -7.55 -0.78
C GLY A 66 15.74 -6.90 -2.10
N LEU A 67 15.97 -7.56 -3.24
CA LEU A 67 15.58 -7.03 -4.55
C LEU A 67 14.06 -6.97 -4.74
N VAL A 68 13.32 -7.87 -4.10
CA VAL A 68 11.84 -7.94 -4.16
C VAL A 68 11.16 -6.63 -3.72
N ASP A 69 11.79 -5.85 -2.84
CA ASP A 69 11.24 -4.60 -2.33
C ASP A 69 11.30 -3.47 -3.37
N ILE A 70 12.27 -3.53 -4.29
CA ILE A 70 12.54 -2.47 -5.28
C ILE A 70 12.10 -2.81 -6.70
N ILE A 71 11.62 -4.04 -6.95
CA ILE A 71 11.15 -4.47 -8.27
C ILE A 71 9.64 -4.78 -8.30
N ASP A 72 9.04 -4.59 -9.47
CA ASP A 72 7.72 -5.11 -9.85
C ASP A 72 7.92 -6.27 -10.83
N LEU A 73 7.89 -7.51 -10.32
CA LEU A 73 8.14 -8.73 -11.10
C LEU A 73 6.87 -9.22 -11.78
N LYS A 74 6.92 -9.38 -13.11
CA LYS A 74 5.85 -9.95 -13.95
C LYS A 74 6.32 -11.24 -14.61
N LEU A 75 5.57 -12.32 -14.41
CA LEU A 75 5.78 -13.60 -15.10
C LEU A 75 4.81 -13.69 -16.28
N ILE A 76 5.33 -13.65 -17.50
CA ILE A 76 4.53 -13.60 -18.72
C ILE A 76 4.71 -14.92 -19.48
N PRO A 77 3.67 -15.76 -19.55
CA PRO A 77 3.76 -16.96 -20.38
C PRO A 77 3.81 -16.55 -21.87
N HIS A 78 4.79 -17.06 -22.60
CA HIS A 78 4.83 -17.00 -24.05
C HIS A 78 4.12 -18.24 -24.59
N VAL A 79 3.06 -18.02 -25.36
CA VAL A 79 2.39 -19.06 -26.14
C VAL A 79 3.20 -19.23 -27.42
N VAL A 80 3.76 -20.42 -27.61
CA VAL A 80 4.29 -20.89 -28.89
C VAL A 80 3.15 -21.39 -29.76
#